data_AF-A0A8J7Q530-F1
#
_entry.id   AF-A0A8J7Q530-F1
#
_cell.length_a   1.000
_cell.length_b   1.000
_cell.length_c   1.000
_cell.angle_alpha   90.00
_cell.angle_beta   90.00
_cell.angle_gamma   90.00
#
_symmetry.space_group_name_H-M   'P 1'
#
loop_
_entity.id
_entity.type
_entity.pdbx_description
1 polymer ?
#
loop_
_entity_poly.entity_id
_entity_poly.type
_entity_poly.pdbx_seq_one_letter_code
_entity_poly.pdbx_strand_id
1 'polypeptide(L)'
;MARTAGRPEPQRPLMILAAVVGVFFVVFTLYWARAILLPFALAIFFTSILSPLVLWLQRRGLGRVPSVVLVMFTTVVTCAAVGLVVGREMVQLTRTLPDHEDRIRAKVATIRGWVSSDQGGRLSQFVNNISDMFSGSEPAAPAPGAEGKPQPVVVESSSSWMTTVEGLLSPAAEAVGQAAFTFVLLLYMLLRREDLRNRLIRLIGQGRVTTTTKAVDETSRRISRYLLVQFVLNGSFGVVITLGLLLLRVQYAPLWGFIAFLMRYVPYIGTWIGVIPPTLFTFAVSEGWAKPVLLLALFLGLEALCNNFFEPMLYGKSLGLSEVAQLVAAAFWAFLWGPIGLILSGPLTTCLLVIGKYVPEWRFLTVLLGDEPVLSPRVAFYQRLAARDHDEAAEIAEAELAKRPAEQVFDDVLVPALAAARRELANGRLSEDELRYIADWVQEVAEEVGEVKPSDAAGARDASTTGPPIRALLIPAKDRADEAAVHLLAHLLDPAEWEAATVPAESLTSELLDRIATDGPAAVVILSLPPGGLTHTRYLCKRVRHRFPEIKIAVCRWTPPEDETGGSADAIRAAGADEVTSSLESTRTFLHAWRAVFAAEVVTPRSGSPRKEDAGEAIGTTRA
;
A
#
# COMPACT_ATOMS: atom_id res chain seq x y z
N MET A 1 -8.61 52.36 -7.33
CA MET A 1 -9.65 51.69 -6.52
C MET A 1 -8.99 50.56 -5.72
N ALA A 2 -9.44 50.34 -4.49
CA ALA A 2 -8.69 49.82 -3.35
C ALA A 2 -8.09 48.41 -3.47
N ARG A 3 -6.81 48.26 -3.05
CA ARG A 3 -6.21 46.99 -2.64
C ARG A 3 -6.86 46.54 -1.33
N THR A 4 -7.62 45.45 -1.36
CA THR A 4 -8.05 44.73 -0.15
C THR A 4 -6.85 44.01 0.46
N ALA A 5 -6.24 44.63 1.47
CA ALA A 5 -5.30 43.97 2.36
C ALA A 5 -6.02 42.83 3.08
N GLY A 6 -5.62 41.58 2.83
CA GLY A 6 -6.08 40.42 3.57
C GLY A 6 -5.71 40.58 5.05
N ARG A 7 -6.72 40.69 5.92
CA ARG A 7 -6.51 40.53 7.36
C ARG A 7 -5.98 39.12 7.61
N PRO A 8 -4.88 38.92 8.36
CA PRO A 8 -4.48 37.58 8.78
C PRO A 8 -5.59 37.04 9.70
N GLU A 9 -6.22 35.92 9.35
CA GLU A 9 -7.26 35.32 10.18
C GLU A 9 -6.67 34.86 11.53
N PRO A 10 -7.07 35.46 12.67
CA PRO A 10 -6.58 35.05 14.00
C PRO A 10 -7.09 33.66 14.44
N GLN A 11 -7.84 32.96 13.59
CA GLN A 11 -8.44 31.65 13.90
C GLN A 11 -7.49 30.47 13.66
N ARG A 12 -6.56 30.58 12.70
CA ARG A 12 -5.60 29.50 12.41
C ARG A 12 -4.70 29.13 13.61
N PRO A 13 -4.06 30.07 14.33
CA PRO A 13 -3.24 29.70 15.50
C PRO A 13 -4.09 29.12 16.63
N LEU A 14 -5.33 29.59 16.81
CA LEU A 14 -6.25 29.08 17.83
C LEU A 14 -6.71 27.64 17.49
N MET A 15 -7.00 27.36 16.22
CA MET A 15 -7.35 26.02 15.74
C MET A 15 -6.18 25.05 15.88
N ILE A 16 -4.96 25.46 15.54
CA ILE A 16 -3.75 24.65 15.71
C ILE A 16 -3.53 24.37 17.20
N LEU A 17 -3.63 25.38 18.05
CA LEU A 17 -3.49 25.21 19.50
C LEU A 17 -4.56 24.25 20.05
N ALA A 18 -5.82 24.40 19.66
CA ALA A 18 -6.89 23.52 20.09
C ALA A 18 -6.67 22.07 19.63
N ALA A 19 -6.19 21.87 18.39
CA ALA A 19 -5.84 20.54 17.89
C ALA A 19 -4.68 19.92 18.69
N VAL A 20 -3.63 20.68 18.96
CA VAL A 20 -2.48 20.23 19.77
C VAL A 20 -2.93 19.85 21.18
N VAL A 21 -3.70 20.72 21.85
CA VAL A 21 -4.25 20.44 23.18
C VAL A 21 -5.15 19.20 23.16
N GLY A 22 -5.98 19.06 22.12
CA GLY A 22 -6.82 17.88 21.91
C GLY A 22 -6.00 16.59 21.81
N VAL A 23 -4.92 16.59 21.02
CA VAL A 23 -4.02 15.44 20.89
C VAL A 23 -3.36 15.10 22.24
N PHE A 24 -2.82 16.10 22.94
CA PHE A 24 -2.21 15.87 24.27
C PHE A 24 -3.23 15.33 25.27
N PHE A 25 -4.46 15.86 25.28
CA PHE A 25 -5.52 15.38 26.15
C PHE A 25 -5.90 13.93 25.85
N VAL A 26 -6.00 13.55 24.56
CA VAL A 26 -6.26 12.16 24.15
C VAL A 26 -5.13 11.24 24.58
N VAL A 27 -3.87 11.59 24.34
CA VAL A 27 -2.70 10.79 24.74
C VAL A 27 -2.63 10.65 26.27
N PHE A 28 -2.83 11.74 27.00
CA PHE A 28 -2.89 11.72 28.46
C PHE A 28 -3.99 10.81 28.97
N THR A 29 -5.20 10.91 28.40
CA THR A 29 -6.33 10.04 28.76
C THR A 29 -6.02 8.57 28.48
N LEU A 30 -5.43 8.25 27.32
CA LEU A 30 -5.03 6.89 26.96
C LEU A 30 -3.96 6.31 27.90
N TYR A 31 -3.02 7.14 28.35
CA TYR A 31 -1.98 6.76 29.29
C TYR A 31 -2.58 6.54 30.69
N TRP A 32 -3.40 7.47 31.17
CA TRP A 32 -4.01 7.41 32.49
C TRP A 32 -4.98 6.23 32.61
N ALA A 33 -5.79 5.98 31.58
CA ALA A 33 -6.75 4.88 31.54
C ALA A 33 -6.13 3.51 31.17
N ARG A 34 -4.79 3.39 31.09
CA ARG A 34 -4.10 2.15 30.67
C ARG A 34 -4.52 0.91 31.46
N ALA A 35 -4.79 1.05 32.76
CA ALA A 35 -5.20 -0.06 33.62
C ALA A 35 -6.52 -0.71 33.17
N ILE A 36 -7.40 0.07 32.52
CA ILE A 36 -8.67 -0.41 31.98
C ILE A 36 -8.52 -0.72 30.48
N LEU A 37 -7.89 0.18 29.72
CA LEU A 37 -7.78 0.07 28.26
C LEU A 37 -6.94 -1.14 27.81
N LEU A 38 -5.88 -1.48 28.54
CA LEU A 38 -4.99 -2.58 28.16
C LEU A 38 -5.70 -3.95 28.22
N PRO A 39 -6.44 -4.30 29.29
CA PRO A 39 -7.33 -5.48 29.29
C PRO A 39 -8.35 -5.50 28.15
N PHE A 40 -8.97 -4.36 27.82
CA PHE A 40 -9.90 -4.28 26.70
C PHE A 40 -9.20 -4.52 25.35
N ALA A 41 -8.02 -3.92 25.14
CA ALA A 41 -7.20 -4.10 23.95
C ALA A 41 -6.79 -5.57 23.77
N LEU A 42 -6.31 -6.22 24.84
CA LEU A 42 -5.99 -7.65 24.84
C LEU A 42 -7.23 -8.50 24.55
N ALA A 43 -8.37 -8.20 25.18
CA ALA A 43 -9.61 -8.93 24.94
C ALA A 43 -10.08 -8.80 23.47
N ILE A 44 -9.97 -7.62 22.86
CA ILE A 44 -10.29 -7.41 21.43
C ILE A 44 -9.34 -8.22 20.53
N PHE A 45 -8.04 -8.18 20.83
CA PHE A 45 -7.02 -8.93 20.12
C PHE A 45 -7.27 -10.45 20.18
N PHE A 46 -7.41 -11.00 21.39
CA PHE A 46 -7.69 -12.42 21.58
C PHE A 46 -9.06 -12.83 21.02
N THR A 47 -10.09 -11.98 21.13
CA THR A 47 -11.40 -12.25 20.52
C THR A 47 -11.26 -12.38 19.00
N SER A 48 -10.45 -11.54 18.37
CA SER A 48 -10.22 -11.58 16.93
C SER A 48 -9.51 -12.86 16.50
N ILE A 49 -8.58 -13.36 17.31
CA ILE A 49 -7.85 -14.62 17.07
C ILE A 49 -8.74 -15.85 17.34
N LEU A 50 -9.48 -15.86 18.45
CA LEU A 50 -10.25 -17.02 18.91
C LEU A 50 -11.62 -17.13 18.25
N SER A 51 -12.19 -16.03 17.74
CA SER A 51 -13.48 -16.05 17.04
C SER A 51 -13.55 -17.03 15.87
N PRO A 52 -12.59 -17.08 14.92
CA PRO A 52 -12.64 -18.06 13.83
C PRO A 52 -12.62 -19.50 14.36
N LEU A 53 -11.92 -19.78 15.46
CA LEU A 53 -11.92 -21.09 16.11
C LEU A 53 -13.31 -21.42 16.69
N VAL A 54 -13.93 -20.49 17.42
CA VAL A 54 -15.30 -20.68 17.92
C VAL A 54 -16.30 -20.91 16.79
N LEU A 55 -16.23 -20.14 15.71
CA LEU A 55 -17.11 -20.30 14.54
C LEU A 55 -16.89 -21.66 13.86
N TRP A 56 -15.64 -22.14 13.82
CA TRP A 56 -15.33 -23.46 13.27
C TRP A 56 -15.96 -24.59 14.09
N LEU A 57 -15.93 -24.51 15.43
CA LEU A 57 -16.63 -25.45 16.30
C LEU A 57 -18.16 -25.36 16.15
N GLN A 58 -18.70 -24.15 16.01
CA GLN A 58 -20.14 -23.96 15.77
C GLN A 58 -20.61 -24.59 14.46
N ARG A 59 -19.81 -24.46 13.40
CA ARG A 59 -20.09 -25.10 12.10
C ARG A 59 -20.09 -26.64 12.18
N ARG A 60 -19.43 -27.23 13.18
CA ARG A 60 -19.48 -28.68 13.48
C ARG A 60 -20.69 -29.10 14.32
N GLY A 61 -21.63 -28.19 14.58
CA GLY A 61 -22.90 -28.50 15.25
C GLY A 61 -22.94 -28.18 16.75
N LEU A 62 -21.88 -27.62 17.32
CA LEU A 62 -21.88 -27.17 18.71
C LEU A 62 -22.58 -25.81 18.84
N GLY A 63 -23.44 -25.65 19.85
CA GLY A 63 -24.02 -24.35 20.18
C GLY A 63 -22.96 -23.30 20.51
N ARG A 64 -23.34 -22.02 20.52
CA ARG A 64 -22.40 -20.91 20.76
C ARG A 64 -21.73 -20.97 22.14
N VAL A 65 -22.52 -21.16 23.19
CA VAL A 65 -22.02 -21.23 24.57
C VAL A 65 -21.02 -22.37 24.77
N PRO A 66 -21.32 -23.64 24.44
CA PRO A 66 -20.35 -24.73 24.62
C PRO A 66 -19.10 -24.56 23.75
N SER A 67 -19.23 -24.01 22.53
CA SER A 67 -18.06 -23.69 21.69
C SER A 67 -17.14 -22.66 22.35
N VAL A 68 -17.71 -21.59 22.92
CA VAL A 68 -16.94 -20.56 23.63
C VAL A 68 -16.28 -21.13 24.88
N VAL A 69 -17.02 -21.90 25.71
CA VAL A 69 -16.48 -22.51 26.93
C VAL A 69 -15.31 -23.44 26.60
N LEU A 70 -15.46 -24.30 25.57
CA LEU A 70 -14.41 -25.21 25.15
C LEU A 70 -13.16 -24.46 24.67
N VAL A 71 -13.33 -23.45 23.80
CA VAL A 71 -12.20 -22.63 23.31
C VAL A 71 -11.52 -21.88 24.46
N MET A 72 -12.27 -21.29 25.38
CA MET A 72 -11.71 -20.61 26.56
C MET A 72 -10.95 -21.57 27.46
N PHE A 73 -11.53 -22.74 27.74
CA PHE A 73 -10.86 -23.76 28.53
C PHE A 73 -9.54 -24.21 27.88
N THR A 74 -9.56 -24.56 26.60
CA THR A 74 -8.34 -24.93 25.85
C THR A 74 -7.31 -23.81 25.85
N THR A 75 -7.74 -22.55 25.69
CA THR A 75 -6.83 -21.39 25.73
C THR A 75 -6.18 -21.23 27.10
N VAL A 76 -6.95 -21.29 28.19
CA VAL A 76 -6.43 -21.18 29.56
C VAL A 76 -5.47 -22.30 29.87
N VAL A 77 -5.81 -23.55 29.52
CA VAL A 77 -4.93 -24.71 29.72
C VAL A 77 -3.63 -24.55 28.94
N THR A 78 -3.70 -24.10 27.68
CA THR A 78 -2.50 -23.90 26.86
C THR A 78 -1.62 -22.77 27.41
N CYS A 79 -2.20 -21.63 27.76
CA CYS A 79 -1.47 -20.51 28.37
C CYS A 79 -0.85 -20.89 29.72
N ALA A 80 -1.56 -21.63 30.56
CA ALA A 80 -1.04 -22.13 31.83
C ALA A 80 0.11 -23.13 31.60
N ALA A 81 -0.01 -24.06 30.65
CA ALA A 81 1.04 -25.01 30.31
C ALA A 81 2.31 -24.29 29.81
N VAL A 82 2.17 -23.36 28.86
CA VAL A 82 3.30 -22.56 28.35
C VAL A 82 3.92 -21.72 29.46
N GLY A 83 3.09 -21.01 30.23
CA GLY A 83 3.55 -20.17 31.35
C GLY A 83 4.31 -20.97 32.42
N LEU A 84 3.85 -22.18 32.75
CA LEU A 84 4.55 -23.07 33.69
C LEU A 84 5.88 -23.56 33.14
N VAL A 85 5.92 -23.97 31.86
CA VAL A 85 7.17 -24.42 31.21
C VAL A 85 8.17 -23.28 31.15
N VAL A 86 7.80 -22.14 30.57
CA VAL A 86 8.68 -20.96 30.43
C VAL A 86 9.10 -20.42 31.80
N GLY A 87 8.17 -20.33 32.75
CA GLY A 87 8.46 -19.87 34.10
C GLY A 87 9.48 -20.75 34.82
N ARG A 88 9.41 -22.07 34.64
CA ARG A 88 10.41 -23.01 35.19
C ARG A 88 11.79 -22.79 34.57
N GLU A 89 11.86 -22.69 33.25
CA GLU A 89 13.12 -22.46 32.52
C GLU A 89 13.74 -21.11 32.92
N MET A 90 12.92 -20.06 33.09
CA MET A 90 13.39 -18.74 33.52
C MET A 90 13.99 -18.77 34.93
N VAL A 91 13.33 -19.45 35.88
CA VAL A 91 13.85 -19.61 37.25
C VAL A 91 15.15 -20.43 37.25
N GLN A 92 15.23 -21.46 36.41
CA GLN A 92 16.45 -22.25 36.27
C GLN A 92 17.60 -21.43 35.68
N LEU A 93 17.35 -20.65 34.61
CA LEU A 93 18.34 -19.78 33.99
C LEU A 93 18.95 -18.81 35.02
N THR A 94 18.13 -18.14 35.82
CA THR A 94 18.60 -17.21 36.87
C THR A 94 19.45 -17.90 37.92
N ARG A 95 19.18 -19.17 38.25
CA ARG A 95 19.96 -19.92 39.24
C ARG A 95 21.29 -20.44 38.70
N THR A 96 21.36 -20.77 37.42
CA THR A 96 22.57 -21.31 36.76
C THR A 96 23.50 -20.23 36.21
N LEU A 97 23.03 -18.98 36.10
CA LEU A 97 23.81 -17.86 35.58
C LEU A 97 25.12 -17.62 36.36
N PRO A 98 25.10 -17.60 37.72
CA PRO A 98 26.32 -17.43 38.52
C PRO A 98 27.39 -18.49 38.24
N ASP A 99 26.97 -19.76 38.05
CA ASP A 99 27.88 -20.89 37.77
C ASP A 99 28.55 -20.81 36.37
N HIS A 100 28.04 -19.94 35.49
CA HIS A 100 28.56 -19.75 34.14
C HIS A 100 29.40 -18.48 34.00
N GLU A 101 29.52 -17.65 35.04
CA GLU A 101 30.31 -16.41 35.00
C GLU A 101 31.77 -16.65 34.64
N ASP A 102 32.42 -17.64 35.23
CA ASP A 102 33.83 -17.93 34.99
C ASP A 102 34.10 -18.35 33.54
N ARG A 103 33.18 -19.12 32.94
CA ARG A 103 33.27 -19.54 31.53
C ARG A 103 33.02 -18.38 30.58
N ILE A 104 32.08 -17.50 30.92
CA ILE A 104 31.83 -16.27 30.16
C ILE A 104 33.07 -15.38 30.19
N ARG A 105 33.65 -15.14 31.38
CA ARG A 105 34.87 -14.34 31.56
C ARG A 105 36.05 -14.91 30.77
N ALA A 106 36.27 -16.22 30.81
CA ALA A 106 37.35 -16.89 30.06
C ALA A 106 37.19 -16.75 28.53
N LYS A 107 35.96 -16.86 28.00
CA LYS A 107 35.70 -16.70 26.56
C LYS A 107 35.83 -15.25 26.10
N VAL A 108 35.33 -14.30 26.89
CA VAL A 108 35.49 -12.86 26.61
C VAL A 108 36.98 -12.50 26.60
N ALA A 109 37.79 -13.04 27.51
CA ALA A 109 39.24 -12.84 27.51
C ALA A 109 39.93 -13.42 26.27
N THR A 110 39.44 -14.56 25.76
CA THR A 110 39.96 -15.19 24.54
C THR A 110 39.63 -14.36 23.29
N ILE A 111 38.39 -13.86 23.18
CA ILE A 111 37.98 -12.94 22.11
C ILE A 111 38.77 -11.64 22.19
N ARG A 112 38.97 -11.11 23.41
CA ARG A 112 39.80 -9.92 23.66
C ARG A 112 41.21 -10.13 23.15
N GLY A 113 41.82 -11.30 23.40
CA GLY A 113 43.16 -11.66 22.89
C GLY A 113 43.24 -11.71 21.37
N TRP A 114 42.22 -12.26 20.70
CA TRP A 114 42.12 -12.25 19.23
C TRP A 114 41.94 -10.83 18.67
N VAL A 115 41.07 -10.02 19.28
CA VAL A 115 40.78 -8.64 18.86
C VAL A 115 41.94 -7.68 19.15
N SER A 116 42.72 -7.90 20.21
CA SER A 116 43.89 -7.09 20.52
C SER A 116 45.09 -7.38 19.61
N SER A 117 45.05 -8.46 18.84
CA SER A 117 46.13 -8.82 17.92
C SER A 117 46.07 -8.11 16.56
N ASP A 118 44.93 -7.48 16.20
CA ASP A 118 44.80 -6.73 14.95
C ASP A 118 43.87 -5.50 15.09
N GLN A 119 44.45 -4.30 15.03
CA GLN A 119 43.84 -2.95 14.82
C GLN A 119 42.40 -2.65 15.35
N GLY A 120 42.01 -3.13 16.54
CA GLY A 120 40.66 -2.95 17.09
C GLY A 120 40.51 -1.99 18.30
N GLY A 121 41.17 -0.82 18.31
CA GLY A 121 41.21 0.07 19.50
C GLY A 121 39.85 0.58 20.02
N ARG A 122 38.81 0.61 19.18
CA ARG A 122 37.43 0.95 19.60
C ARG A 122 36.65 -0.26 20.13
N LEU A 123 36.91 -1.44 19.59
CA LEU A 123 36.24 -2.67 20.00
C LEU A 123 36.72 -3.13 21.39
N SER A 124 37.99 -2.89 21.71
CA SER A 124 38.54 -3.15 23.05
C SER A 124 37.89 -2.29 24.14
N GLN A 125 37.54 -1.03 23.84
CA GLN A 125 36.79 -0.16 24.76
C GLN A 125 35.34 -0.64 24.99
N PHE A 126 34.65 -1.11 23.94
CA PHE A 126 33.32 -1.72 24.10
C PHE A 126 33.37 -3.00 24.94
N VAL A 127 34.40 -3.84 24.75
CA VAL A 127 34.60 -5.07 25.55
C VAL A 127 34.89 -4.73 27.02
N ASN A 128 35.70 -3.70 27.30
CA ASN A 128 35.97 -3.25 28.67
C ASN A 128 34.70 -2.72 29.36
N ASN A 129 33.90 -1.90 28.67
CA ASN A 129 32.64 -1.38 29.23
C ASN A 129 31.63 -2.49 29.55
N ILE A 130 31.58 -3.56 28.75
CA ILE A 130 30.75 -4.73 29.03
C ILE A 130 31.28 -5.47 30.26
N SER A 131 32.60 -5.67 30.37
CA SER A 131 33.23 -6.32 31.52
C SER A 131 32.96 -5.56 32.83
N ASP A 132 33.08 -4.24 32.82
CA ASP A 132 32.85 -3.41 34.02
C ASP A 132 31.36 -3.41 34.42
N MET A 133 30.44 -3.60 33.48
CA MET A 133 29.01 -3.71 33.74
C MET A 133 28.62 -5.05 34.39
N PHE A 134 29.39 -6.12 34.11
CA PHE A 134 29.21 -7.44 34.73
C PHE A 134 30.09 -7.66 35.98
N SER A 135 31.11 -6.83 36.16
CA SER A 135 31.98 -6.84 37.35
C SER A 135 31.38 -5.91 38.41
N GLY A 136 30.22 -6.30 38.96
CA GLY A 136 29.65 -5.61 40.12
C GLY A 136 30.71 -5.51 41.22
N SER A 137 30.91 -4.29 41.73
CA SER A 137 31.91 -3.90 42.72
C SER A 137 32.20 -4.99 43.77
N GLU A 138 33.31 -5.69 43.63
CA GLU A 138 33.95 -6.33 44.78
C GLU A 138 34.44 -5.21 45.71
N PRO A 139 34.04 -5.17 46.99
CA PRO A 139 34.70 -4.33 47.96
C PRO A 139 36.17 -4.77 48.01
N ALA A 140 37.07 -3.83 47.72
CA ALA A 140 38.51 -4.06 47.81
C ALA A 140 38.85 -4.73 49.15
N ALA A 141 39.56 -5.85 49.09
CA ALA A 141 40.05 -6.57 50.26
C ALA A 141 40.75 -5.57 51.22
N PRO A 142 40.47 -5.60 52.53
CA PRO A 142 41.13 -4.68 53.44
C PRO A 142 42.63 -5.00 53.51
N ALA A 143 43.44 -3.94 53.45
CA ALA A 143 44.87 -4.04 53.68
C ALA A 143 45.16 -4.69 55.05
N PRO A 144 46.18 -5.55 55.17
CA PRO A 144 46.50 -6.21 56.43
C PRO A 144 47.08 -5.19 57.41
N GLY A 145 46.31 -4.81 58.44
CA GLY A 145 46.86 -3.99 59.53
C GLY A 145 45.91 -3.08 60.31
N ALA A 146 44.59 -3.33 60.35
CA ALA A 146 43.69 -2.56 61.21
C ALA A 146 43.04 -3.46 62.27
N GLU A 147 43.64 -3.50 63.46
CA GLU A 147 42.99 -4.00 64.67
C GLU A 147 41.81 -3.09 65.02
N GLY A 148 40.58 -3.61 64.96
CA GLY A 148 39.39 -2.82 65.27
C GLY A 148 38.14 -3.66 65.50
N LYS A 149 37.98 -4.11 66.75
CA LYS A 149 36.76 -4.54 67.50
C LYS A 149 35.74 -5.47 66.79
N PRO A 150 35.29 -6.56 67.43
CA PRO A 150 34.31 -7.47 66.86
C PRO A 150 32.98 -6.73 66.62
N GLN A 151 32.64 -6.49 65.36
CA GLN A 151 31.27 -6.16 64.98
C GLN A 151 30.43 -7.42 65.16
N PRO A 152 29.28 -7.35 65.86
CA PRO A 152 28.39 -8.49 65.94
C PRO A 152 27.93 -8.79 64.52
N VAL A 153 28.28 -9.97 64.03
CA VAL A 153 27.59 -10.57 62.89
C VAL A 153 26.16 -10.75 63.36
N VAL A 154 25.31 -9.76 63.07
CA VAL A 154 23.87 -9.96 63.02
C VAL A 154 23.68 -10.92 61.86
N VAL A 155 23.74 -12.21 62.18
CA VAL A 155 23.06 -13.21 61.39
C VAL A 155 21.59 -12.80 61.49
N GLU A 156 21.11 -12.05 60.50
CA GLU A 156 19.68 -11.91 60.25
C GLU A 156 19.19 -13.27 59.69
N SER A 157 19.29 -14.30 60.54
CA SER A 157 18.54 -15.53 60.43
C SER A 157 17.11 -15.22 60.88
N SER A 158 16.40 -14.48 60.03
CA SER A 158 14.96 -14.67 59.88
C SER A 158 14.68 -14.79 58.39
N SER A 159 14.87 -16.01 57.91
CA SER A 159 14.19 -16.56 56.75
C SER A 159 12.69 -16.41 56.93
N SER A 160 12.16 -15.23 56.65
CA SER A 160 10.72 -15.10 56.48
C SER A 160 10.47 -15.31 55.00
N TRP A 161 10.25 -16.56 54.61
CA TRP A 161 9.63 -16.90 53.33
C TRP A 161 8.41 -16.00 53.04
N MET A 162 7.78 -15.39 54.06
CA MET A 162 6.76 -14.37 53.94
C MET A 162 7.23 -13.09 53.23
N THR A 163 8.46 -12.59 53.41
CA THR A 163 8.95 -11.40 52.68
C THR A 163 9.32 -11.71 51.24
N THR A 164 9.81 -12.93 50.97
CA THR A 164 10.01 -13.45 49.60
C THR A 164 8.66 -13.70 48.91
N VAL A 165 7.67 -14.19 49.66
CA VAL A 165 6.31 -14.42 49.19
C VAL A 165 5.56 -13.11 49.00
N GLU A 166 5.70 -12.10 49.85
CA GLU A 166 5.14 -10.75 49.65
C GLU A 166 5.79 -9.99 48.48
N GLY A 167 7.11 -10.12 48.32
CA GLY A 167 7.85 -9.56 47.19
C GLY A 167 7.50 -10.22 45.84
N LEU A 168 7.13 -11.50 45.85
CA LEU A 168 6.69 -12.23 44.65
C LEU A 168 5.18 -12.11 44.40
N LEU A 169 4.36 -12.06 45.46
CA LEU A 169 2.91 -11.95 45.40
C LEU A 169 2.47 -10.57 44.91
N SER A 170 3.20 -9.49 45.20
CA SER A 170 2.73 -8.15 44.80
C SER A 170 2.67 -7.97 43.26
N PRO A 171 3.72 -8.25 42.47
CA PRO A 171 3.62 -8.19 41.00
C PRO A 171 2.73 -9.31 40.42
N ALA A 172 2.76 -10.50 41.03
CA ALA A 172 1.97 -11.63 40.55
C ALA A 172 0.46 -11.41 40.77
N ALA A 173 0.04 -10.82 41.90
CA ALA A 173 -1.36 -10.53 42.18
C ALA A 173 -1.90 -9.45 41.25
N GLU A 174 -1.12 -8.41 40.94
CA GLU A 174 -1.51 -7.40 39.95
C GLU A 174 -1.67 -8.03 38.56
N ALA A 175 -0.70 -8.85 38.12
CA ALA A 175 -0.78 -9.56 36.84
C ALA A 175 -1.96 -10.55 36.78
N VAL A 176 -2.23 -11.28 37.87
CA VAL A 176 -3.37 -12.21 37.98
C VAL A 176 -4.69 -11.45 37.94
N GLY A 177 -4.80 -10.32 38.64
CA GLY A 177 -5.99 -9.47 38.61
C GLY A 177 -6.27 -8.93 37.21
N GLN A 178 -5.22 -8.44 36.53
CA GLN A 178 -5.32 -7.95 35.15
C GLN A 178 -5.67 -9.07 34.17
N ALA A 179 -5.08 -10.26 34.33
CA ALA A 179 -5.38 -11.44 33.52
C ALA A 179 -6.82 -11.93 33.75
N ALA A 180 -7.29 -11.96 35.00
CA ALA A 180 -8.65 -12.33 35.35
C ALA A 180 -9.67 -11.35 34.75
N PHE A 181 -9.42 -10.04 34.86
CA PHE A 181 -10.28 -9.03 34.25
C PHE A 181 -10.30 -9.14 32.72
N THR A 182 -9.13 -9.31 32.10
CA THR A 182 -9.00 -9.57 30.65
C THR A 182 -9.77 -10.84 30.25
N PHE A 183 -9.69 -11.90 31.04
CA PHE A 183 -10.39 -13.16 30.81
C PHE A 183 -11.91 -12.99 30.86
N VAL A 184 -12.44 -12.25 31.86
CA VAL A 184 -13.88 -11.96 31.94
C VAL A 184 -14.35 -11.15 30.72
N LEU A 185 -13.59 -10.11 30.34
CA LEU A 185 -13.89 -9.32 29.14
C LEU A 185 -13.86 -10.17 27.88
N LEU A 186 -12.83 -11.00 27.71
CA LEU A 186 -12.68 -11.90 26.58
C LEU A 186 -13.84 -12.90 26.51
N LEU A 187 -14.21 -13.53 27.62
CA LEU A 187 -15.35 -14.45 27.70
C LEU A 187 -16.65 -13.76 27.26
N TYR A 188 -16.92 -12.56 27.79
CA TYR A 188 -18.11 -11.80 27.43
C TYR A 188 -18.09 -11.37 25.96
N MET A 189 -16.94 -10.88 25.46
CA MET A 189 -16.75 -10.49 24.06
C MET A 189 -16.96 -11.66 23.10
N LEU A 190 -16.53 -12.87 23.45
CA LEU A 190 -16.73 -14.06 22.64
C LEU A 190 -18.20 -14.52 22.67
N LEU A 191 -18.82 -14.54 23.85
CA LEU A 191 -20.23 -14.89 24.03
C LEU A 191 -21.17 -13.91 23.31
N ARG A 192 -20.89 -12.60 23.38
CA ARG A 192 -21.75 -11.51 22.88
C ARG A 192 -21.19 -10.78 21.66
N ARG A 193 -20.19 -11.37 20.97
CA ARG A 193 -19.52 -10.82 19.77
C ARG A 193 -20.46 -10.16 18.77
N GLU A 194 -21.47 -10.89 18.29
CA GLU A 194 -22.45 -10.37 17.31
C GLU A 194 -23.23 -9.16 17.85
N ASP A 195 -23.66 -9.19 19.11
CA ASP A 195 -24.37 -8.08 19.74
C ASP A 195 -23.45 -6.83 19.84
N LEU A 196 -22.20 -7.02 20.27
CA LEU A 196 -21.21 -5.94 20.37
C LEU A 196 -20.87 -5.35 19.01
N ARG A 197 -20.68 -6.20 18.00
CA ARG A 197 -20.45 -5.79 16.62
C ARG A 197 -21.64 -5.00 16.07
N ASN A 198 -22.87 -5.48 16.25
CA ASN A 198 -24.07 -4.81 15.77
C ASN A 198 -24.27 -3.44 16.46
N ARG A 199 -23.95 -3.34 17.76
CA ARG A 199 -23.96 -2.07 18.49
C ARG A 199 -22.91 -1.10 17.96
N LEU A 200 -21.69 -1.57 17.69
CA LEU A 200 -20.62 -0.77 17.10
C LEU A 200 -20.99 -0.23 15.71
N ILE A 201 -21.55 -1.10 14.86
CA ILE A 201 -22.05 -0.72 13.52
C ILE A 201 -23.15 0.34 13.64
N ARG A 202 -24.07 0.20 14.60
CA ARG A 202 -25.13 1.18 14.84
C ARG A 202 -24.60 2.52 15.36
N LEU A 203 -23.52 2.53 16.14
CA LEU A 203 -22.88 3.74 16.64
C LEU A 203 -22.22 4.54 15.50
N ILE A 204 -21.55 3.83 14.58
CA ILE A 204 -20.81 4.42 13.45
C ILE A 204 -21.76 4.78 12.29
N GLY A 205 -22.84 4.02 12.10
CA GLY A 205 -23.71 4.07 10.91
C GLY A 205 -24.90 5.02 10.98
N GLN A 206 -24.77 6.23 11.56
CA GLN A 206 -25.82 7.24 11.44
C GLN A 206 -25.77 7.93 10.06
N GLY A 207 -26.30 7.28 9.01
CA GLY A 207 -26.63 7.99 7.76
C GLY A 207 -26.83 7.19 6.47
N ARG A 208 -26.17 6.05 6.25
CA ARG A 208 -26.28 5.26 4.99
C ARG A 208 -26.09 3.75 5.26
N VAL A 209 -27.19 3.05 5.54
CA VAL A 209 -27.20 1.78 6.29
C VAL A 209 -26.90 0.51 5.46
N THR A 210 -27.00 0.51 4.13
CA THR A 210 -26.94 -0.76 3.36
C THR A 210 -25.59 -1.06 2.70
N THR A 211 -24.85 -0.05 2.24
CA THR A 211 -23.54 -0.23 1.58
C THR A 211 -22.39 -0.21 2.59
N THR A 212 -22.44 0.69 3.59
CA THR A 212 -21.39 0.86 4.61
C THR A 212 -21.30 -0.34 5.55
N THR A 213 -22.44 -0.95 5.93
CA THR A 213 -22.46 -2.09 6.86
C THR A 213 -21.84 -3.37 6.26
N LYS A 214 -22.08 -3.65 4.96
CA LYS A 214 -21.44 -4.80 4.28
C LYS A 214 -19.92 -4.63 4.17
N ALA A 215 -19.45 -3.40 3.93
CA ALA A 215 -18.02 -3.10 3.85
C ALA A 215 -17.32 -3.23 5.22
N VAL A 216 -17.91 -2.73 6.31
CA VAL A 216 -17.39 -2.91 7.69
C VAL A 216 -17.30 -4.39 8.06
N ASP A 217 -18.32 -5.16 7.70
CA ASP A 217 -18.43 -6.58 8.00
C ASP A 217 -17.38 -7.44 7.31
N GLU A 218 -17.04 -7.09 6.07
CA GLU A 218 -16.02 -7.76 5.26
C GLU A 218 -14.62 -7.44 5.81
N THR A 219 -14.32 -6.18 6.09
CA THR A 219 -12.98 -5.81 6.56
C THR A 219 -12.71 -6.24 7.99
N SER A 220 -13.72 -6.22 8.88
CA SER A 220 -13.58 -6.80 10.22
C SER A 220 -13.20 -8.28 10.18
N ARG A 221 -13.75 -9.06 9.22
CA ARG A 221 -13.35 -10.46 9.03
C ARG A 221 -11.93 -10.60 8.49
N ARG A 222 -11.52 -9.72 7.56
CA ARG A 222 -10.14 -9.70 7.05
C ARG A 222 -9.12 -9.44 8.16
N ILE A 223 -9.40 -8.53 9.08
CA ILE A 223 -8.54 -8.25 10.25
C ILE A 223 -8.46 -9.45 11.18
N SER A 224 -9.59 -10.05 11.56
CA SER A 224 -9.57 -11.23 12.43
C SER A 224 -8.79 -12.38 11.80
N ARG A 225 -8.92 -12.59 10.48
CA ARG A 225 -8.12 -13.58 9.75
C ARG A 225 -6.64 -13.22 9.77
N TYR A 226 -6.28 -11.96 9.51
CA TYR A 226 -4.89 -11.50 9.57
C TYR A 226 -4.27 -11.73 10.95
N LEU A 227 -4.92 -11.27 12.02
CA LEU A 227 -4.42 -11.44 13.39
C LEU A 227 -4.28 -12.93 13.76
N LEU A 228 -5.20 -13.78 13.30
CA LEU A 228 -5.06 -15.24 13.46
C LEU A 228 -3.83 -15.76 12.71
N VAL A 229 -3.66 -15.39 11.44
CA VAL A 229 -2.51 -15.83 10.63
C VAL A 229 -1.20 -15.38 11.27
N GLN A 230 -1.12 -14.12 11.73
CA GLN A 230 0.05 -13.60 12.43
C GLN A 230 0.33 -14.38 13.72
N PHE A 231 -0.71 -14.69 14.50
CA PHE A 231 -0.57 -15.51 15.71
C PHE A 231 -0.06 -16.92 15.41
N VAL A 232 -0.64 -17.57 14.39
CA VAL A 232 -0.24 -18.93 13.97
C VAL A 232 1.18 -18.94 13.42
N LEU A 233 1.54 -17.96 12.59
CA LEU A 233 2.87 -17.87 11.99
C LEU A 233 3.94 -17.59 13.04
N ASN A 234 3.71 -16.61 13.92
CA ASN A 234 4.62 -16.30 15.03
C ASN A 234 4.73 -17.49 16.00
N GLY A 235 3.60 -18.13 16.33
CA GLY A 235 3.58 -19.30 17.21
C GLY A 235 4.35 -20.48 16.62
N SER A 236 4.16 -20.74 15.32
CA SER A 236 4.88 -21.79 14.59
C SER A 236 6.38 -21.49 14.53
N PHE A 237 6.77 -20.22 14.33
CA PHE A 237 8.16 -19.78 14.39
C PHE A 237 8.79 -20.13 15.76
N GLY A 238 8.14 -19.75 16.85
CA GLY A 238 8.61 -20.06 18.21
C GLY A 238 8.74 -21.57 18.45
N VAL A 239 7.77 -22.37 17.99
CA VAL A 239 7.82 -23.84 18.08
C VAL A 239 8.99 -24.42 17.29
N VAL A 240 9.21 -23.97 16.05
CA VAL A 240 10.34 -24.43 15.22
C VAL A 240 11.68 -24.07 15.87
N ILE A 241 11.80 -22.86 16.43
CA ILE A 241 12.99 -22.44 17.18
C ILE A 241 13.20 -23.34 18.41
N THR A 242 12.17 -23.61 19.21
CA THR A 242 12.25 -24.54 20.34
C THR A 242 12.69 -25.93 19.89
N LEU A 243 12.09 -26.48 18.83
CA LEU A 243 12.47 -27.79 18.30
C LEU A 243 13.92 -27.81 17.80
N GLY A 244 14.36 -26.77 17.09
CA GLY A 244 15.74 -26.64 16.64
C GLY A 244 16.73 -26.56 17.79
N LEU A 245 16.45 -25.75 18.82
CA LEU A 245 17.26 -25.68 20.04
C LEU A 245 17.31 -27.02 20.79
N LEU A 246 16.20 -27.76 20.86
CA LEU A 246 16.15 -29.10 21.45
C LEU A 246 17.01 -30.09 20.67
N LEU A 247 16.98 -30.05 19.33
CA LEU A 247 17.85 -30.87 18.47
C LEU A 247 19.33 -30.55 18.68
N LEU A 248 19.67 -29.27 18.87
CA LEU A 248 21.03 -28.81 19.20
C LEU A 248 21.42 -29.07 20.66
N ARG A 249 20.49 -29.55 21.48
CA ARG A 249 20.61 -29.75 22.94
C ARG A 249 21.09 -28.49 23.66
N VAL A 250 20.51 -27.35 23.30
CA VAL A 250 20.71 -26.08 23.99
C VAL A 250 19.72 -26.00 25.16
N GLN A 251 20.20 -25.54 26.32
CA GLN A 251 19.36 -25.38 27.52
C GLN A 251 18.32 -24.27 27.32
N TYR A 252 17.21 -24.33 28.06
CA TYR A 252 16.14 -23.33 28.02
C TYR A 252 15.47 -23.17 26.65
N ALA A 253 15.45 -24.22 25.82
CA ALA A 253 14.86 -24.19 24.48
C ALA A 253 13.40 -23.69 24.43
N PRO A 254 12.50 -24.08 25.35
CA PRO A 254 11.14 -23.54 25.38
C PRO A 254 11.07 -22.04 25.72
N LEU A 255 11.94 -21.57 26.62
CA LEU A 255 12.04 -20.15 26.98
C LEU A 255 12.45 -19.31 25.76
N TRP A 256 13.50 -19.72 25.07
CA TRP A 256 14.00 -18.99 23.91
C TRP A 256 13.04 -18.99 22.73
N GLY A 257 12.35 -20.10 22.45
CA GLY A 257 11.31 -20.13 21.43
C GLY A 257 10.09 -19.28 21.80
N PHE A 258 9.73 -19.19 23.09
CA PHE A 258 8.68 -18.29 23.55
C PHE A 258 9.07 -16.81 23.43
N ILE A 259 10.31 -16.46 23.78
CA ILE A 259 10.84 -15.10 23.57
C ILE A 259 10.83 -14.77 22.07
N ALA A 260 11.28 -15.70 21.21
CA ALA A 260 11.23 -15.51 19.76
C ALA A 260 9.80 -15.29 19.25
N PHE A 261 8.83 -16.07 19.73
CA PHE A 261 7.40 -15.88 19.44
C PHE A 261 6.90 -14.48 19.82
N LEU A 262 7.20 -14.00 21.03
CA LEU A 262 6.78 -12.66 21.49
C LEU A 262 7.48 -11.54 20.73
N MET A 263 8.79 -11.67 20.51
CA MET A 263 9.57 -10.65 19.84
C MET A 263 9.21 -10.51 18.37
N ARG A 264 8.66 -11.53 17.72
CA ARG A 264 8.20 -11.44 16.32
C ARG A 264 6.99 -10.52 16.11
N TYR A 265 6.37 -10.04 17.18
CA TYR A 265 5.39 -8.94 17.09
C TYR A 265 6.03 -7.55 17.03
N VAL A 266 7.32 -7.45 17.41
CA VAL A 266 8.07 -6.20 17.44
C VAL A 266 8.78 -5.99 16.11
N PRO A 267 8.39 -4.97 15.31
CA PRO A 267 8.96 -4.73 13.99
C PRO A 267 10.45 -4.38 14.07
N TYR A 268 11.25 -4.90 13.13
CA TYR A 268 12.70 -4.64 12.90
C TYR A 268 13.64 -5.03 14.06
N ILE A 269 13.30 -4.64 15.28
CA ILE A 269 14.10 -4.82 16.49
C ILE A 269 13.85 -6.20 17.10
N GLY A 270 12.63 -6.73 16.96
CA GLY A 270 12.21 -7.98 17.57
C GLY A 270 13.09 -9.17 17.20
N THR A 271 13.41 -9.34 15.92
CA THR A 271 14.25 -10.44 15.43
C THR A 271 15.61 -10.44 16.11
N TRP A 272 16.23 -9.27 16.27
CA TRP A 272 17.52 -9.13 16.94
C TRP A 272 17.44 -9.43 18.45
N ILE A 273 16.43 -8.89 19.15
CA ILE A 273 16.21 -9.19 20.57
C ILE A 273 15.88 -10.69 20.77
N GLY A 274 15.22 -11.33 19.80
CA GLY A 274 14.91 -12.76 19.83
C GLY A 274 16.13 -13.65 19.65
N VAL A 275 17.09 -13.28 18.79
CA VAL A 275 18.25 -14.12 18.44
C VAL A 275 19.49 -13.87 19.29
N ILE A 276 19.74 -12.62 19.72
CA ILE A 276 21.00 -12.25 20.40
C ILE A 276 21.14 -12.96 21.75
N PRO A 277 20.18 -12.88 22.69
CA PRO A 277 20.31 -13.54 24.00
C PRO A 277 20.52 -15.06 23.93
N PRO A 278 19.75 -15.86 23.16
CA PRO A 278 20.01 -17.30 23.07
C PRO A 278 21.35 -17.61 22.40
N THR A 279 21.78 -16.80 21.43
CA THR A 279 23.07 -16.99 20.76
C THR A 279 24.23 -16.70 21.68
N LEU A 280 24.18 -15.60 22.44
CA LEU A 280 25.18 -15.28 23.45
C LEU A 280 25.21 -16.31 24.57
N PHE A 281 24.04 -16.75 25.05
CA PHE A 281 23.95 -17.80 26.06
C PHE A 281 24.55 -19.13 25.56
N THR A 282 24.18 -19.55 24.35
CA THR A 282 24.73 -20.78 23.74
C THR A 282 26.23 -20.66 23.51
N PHE A 283 26.70 -19.47 23.10
CA PHE A 283 28.11 -19.18 22.93
C PHE A 283 28.87 -19.26 24.25
N ALA A 284 28.32 -18.73 25.34
CA ALA A 284 28.91 -18.80 26.65
C ALA A 284 29.08 -20.24 27.16
N VAL A 285 28.04 -21.06 27.02
CA VAL A 285 27.96 -22.37 27.68
C VAL A 285 28.56 -23.52 26.86
N SER A 286 28.57 -23.43 25.52
CA SER A 286 29.06 -24.51 24.66
C SER A 286 30.58 -24.54 24.52
N GLU A 287 31.19 -25.72 24.32
CA GLU A 287 32.65 -25.86 24.23
C GLU A 287 33.26 -25.42 22.87
N GLY A 288 32.44 -25.02 21.88
CA GLY A 288 32.91 -24.60 20.56
C GLY A 288 31.95 -23.68 19.79
N TRP A 289 32.36 -23.21 18.62
CA TRP A 289 31.63 -22.22 17.81
C TRP A 289 30.48 -22.80 16.96
N ALA A 290 30.44 -24.12 16.81
CA ALA A 290 29.47 -24.78 15.92
C ALA A 290 28.01 -24.57 16.37
N LYS A 291 27.69 -24.78 17.66
CA LYS A 291 26.31 -24.65 18.16
C LYS A 291 25.77 -23.21 18.06
N PRO A 292 26.51 -22.16 18.48
CA PRO A 292 26.07 -20.78 18.32
C PRO A 292 25.89 -20.36 16.86
N VAL A 293 26.80 -20.77 15.97
CA VAL A 293 26.69 -20.46 14.52
C VAL A 293 25.48 -21.18 13.91
N LEU A 294 25.26 -22.44 14.25
CA LEU A 294 24.12 -23.20 13.73
C LEU A 294 22.78 -22.67 14.27
N LEU A 295 22.75 -22.22 15.52
CA LEU A 295 21.59 -21.51 16.09
C LEU A 295 21.32 -20.20 15.34
N LEU A 296 22.35 -19.40 15.10
CA LEU A 296 22.22 -18.15 14.35
C LEU A 296 21.72 -18.43 12.93
N ALA A 297 22.28 -19.44 12.26
CA ALA A 297 21.84 -19.88 10.94
C ALA A 297 20.38 -20.37 10.93
N LEU A 298 19.95 -21.07 11.99
CA LEU A 298 18.55 -21.49 12.15
C LEU A 298 17.62 -20.28 12.24
N PHE A 299 17.94 -19.29 13.08
CA PHE A 299 17.13 -18.07 13.22
C PHE A 299 17.07 -17.29 11.92
N LEU A 300 18.22 -16.98 11.31
CA LEU A 300 18.30 -16.19 10.07
C LEU A 300 17.67 -16.93 8.90
N GLY A 301 17.89 -18.25 8.79
CA GLY A 301 17.29 -19.07 7.75
C GLY A 301 15.77 -19.16 7.88
N LEU A 302 15.26 -19.32 9.10
CA LEU A 302 13.81 -19.33 9.35
C LEU A 302 13.18 -17.96 9.09
N GLU A 303 13.85 -16.87 9.48
CA GLU A 303 13.41 -15.50 9.19
C GLU A 303 13.35 -15.25 7.68
N ALA A 304 14.41 -15.63 6.94
CA ALA A 304 14.43 -15.52 5.48
C ALA A 304 13.33 -16.36 4.82
N LEU A 305 13.04 -17.55 5.34
CA LEU A 305 11.96 -18.40 4.84
C LEU A 305 10.58 -17.78 5.11
N CYS A 306 10.38 -17.22 6.31
CA CYS A 306 9.15 -16.49 6.63
C CYS A 306 8.96 -15.29 5.70
N ASN A 307 9.95 -14.41 5.58
CA ASN A 307 9.84 -13.17 4.83
C ASN A 307 9.68 -13.39 3.32
N ASN A 308 10.35 -14.40 2.74
CA ASN A 308 10.33 -14.63 1.30
C ASN A 308 9.22 -15.59 0.83
N PHE A 309 8.72 -16.49 1.69
CA PHE A 309 7.76 -17.52 1.28
C PHE A 309 6.45 -17.45 2.06
N PHE A 310 6.49 -17.57 3.38
CA PHE A 310 5.27 -17.69 4.18
C PHE A 310 4.48 -16.39 4.25
N GLU A 311 5.15 -15.26 4.45
CA GLU A 311 4.49 -13.96 4.59
C GLU A 311 3.83 -13.52 3.27
N PRO A 312 4.49 -13.56 2.09
CA PRO A 312 3.82 -13.26 0.82
C PRO A 312 2.65 -14.19 0.53
N MET A 313 2.79 -15.49 0.83
CA MET A 313 1.74 -16.49 0.58
C MET A 313 0.51 -16.31 1.49
N LEU A 314 0.73 -15.93 2.75
CA LEU A 314 -0.33 -15.83 3.76
C LEU A 314 -0.97 -14.43 3.81
N TYR A 315 -0.19 -13.38 3.53
CA TYR A 315 -0.64 -11.98 3.61
C TYR A 315 -1.04 -11.40 2.25
N GLY A 316 -0.51 -11.90 1.13
CA GLY A 316 -0.84 -11.38 -0.21
C GLY A 316 -0.38 -9.92 -0.40
N LYS A 317 -1.24 -9.05 -0.97
CA LYS A 317 -1.00 -7.59 -1.01
C LYS A 317 -1.05 -7.06 0.43
N SER A 318 -0.04 -6.26 0.79
CA SER A 318 0.20 -5.70 2.14
C SER A 318 -1.06 -5.12 2.79
N LEU A 319 -1.08 -5.09 4.12
CA LEU A 319 -2.23 -4.62 4.92
C LEU A 319 -2.60 -3.14 4.75
N GLY A 320 -1.94 -2.41 3.87
CA GLY A 320 -2.15 -0.99 3.79
C GLY A 320 -1.32 -0.24 4.82
N LEU A 321 -0.24 -0.79 5.39
CA LEU A 321 0.51 -0.13 6.46
C LEU A 321 1.89 0.30 5.97
N SER A 322 2.17 1.60 6.09
CA SER A 322 3.51 2.13 5.81
C SER A 322 4.53 1.61 6.82
N GLU A 323 5.72 1.28 6.34
CA GLU A 323 6.88 0.89 7.15
C GLU A 323 7.22 1.95 8.22
N VAL A 324 7.18 3.23 7.82
CA VAL A 324 7.41 4.36 8.73
C VAL A 324 6.33 4.43 9.79
N ALA A 325 5.06 4.22 9.40
CA ALA A 325 3.95 4.21 10.34
C ALA A 325 4.07 3.10 11.37
N GLN A 326 4.56 1.93 10.96
CA GLN A 326 4.78 0.79 11.85
C GLN A 326 5.87 1.07 12.90
N LEU A 327 6.97 1.75 12.51
CA LEU A 327 8.03 2.16 13.44
C LEU A 327 7.55 3.24 14.43
N VAL A 328 6.86 4.26 13.93
CA VAL A 328 6.29 5.33 14.79
C VAL A 328 5.24 4.75 15.74
N ALA A 329 4.39 3.85 15.26
CA ALA A 329 3.43 3.15 16.09
C ALA A 329 4.11 2.32 17.19
N ALA A 330 5.16 1.56 16.85
CA ALA A 330 5.92 0.79 17.84
C ALA A 330 6.47 1.68 18.96
N ALA A 331 7.07 2.82 18.62
CA ALA A 331 7.55 3.80 19.60
C ALA A 331 6.40 4.39 20.44
N PHE A 332 5.29 4.76 19.79
CA PHE A 332 4.11 5.34 20.45
C PHE A 332 3.47 4.37 21.45
N TRP A 333 3.20 3.13 21.04
CA TRP A 333 2.58 2.13 21.91
C TRP A 333 3.52 1.64 23.02
N ALA A 334 4.83 1.54 22.74
CA ALA A 334 5.83 1.26 23.77
C ALA A 334 5.87 2.36 24.84
N PHE A 335 5.84 3.63 24.44
CA PHE A 335 5.76 4.76 25.36
C PHE A 335 4.49 4.72 26.20
N LEU A 336 3.34 4.38 25.58
CA LEU A 336 2.03 4.43 26.24
C LEU A 336 1.84 3.31 27.26
N TRP A 337 2.12 2.06 26.86
CA TRP A 337 1.79 0.85 27.63
C TRP A 337 2.98 -0.07 27.89
N GLY A 338 4.21 0.39 27.65
CA GLY A 338 5.42 -0.38 27.90
C GLY A 338 5.58 -1.60 26.98
N PRO A 339 6.18 -2.70 27.47
CA PRO A 339 6.43 -3.90 26.66
C PRO A 339 5.17 -4.52 26.05
N ILE A 340 4.04 -4.48 26.78
CA ILE A 340 2.77 -5.01 26.28
C ILE A 340 2.25 -4.17 25.12
N GLY A 341 2.36 -2.84 25.21
CA GLY A 341 2.01 -1.94 24.12
C GLY A 341 2.86 -2.18 22.87
N LEU A 342 4.17 -2.38 23.05
CA LEU A 342 5.08 -2.67 21.95
C LEU A 342 4.68 -3.95 21.20
N ILE A 343 4.35 -5.02 21.92
CA ILE A 343 3.89 -6.29 21.33
C ILE A 343 2.54 -6.12 20.61
N LEU A 344 1.64 -5.31 21.17
CA LEU A 344 0.33 -5.05 20.56
C LEU A 344 0.35 -3.96 19.47
N SER A 345 1.48 -3.33 19.22
CA SER A 345 1.60 -2.18 18.31
C SER A 345 1.02 -2.48 16.92
N GLY A 346 1.51 -3.54 16.27
CA GLY A 346 1.06 -3.93 14.93
C GLY A 346 -0.47 -4.17 14.87
N PRO A 347 -1.01 -5.06 15.72
CA PRO A 347 -2.45 -5.31 15.79
C PRO A 347 -3.31 -4.07 16.06
N LEU A 348 -2.93 -3.23 17.01
CA LEU A 348 -3.70 -2.04 17.37
C LEU A 348 -3.68 -0.99 16.27
N THR A 349 -2.53 -0.81 15.63
CA THR A 349 -2.36 0.14 14.53
C THR A 349 -3.14 -0.30 13.30
N THR A 350 -3.20 -1.60 13.04
CA THR A 350 -4.05 -2.18 12.00
C THR A 350 -5.53 -1.91 12.28
N CYS A 351 -5.99 -2.13 13.51
CA CYS A 351 -7.36 -1.82 13.91
C CYS A 351 -7.67 -0.32 13.72
N LEU A 352 -6.73 0.56 14.09
CA LEU A 352 -6.88 2.01 13.96
C LEU A 352 -6.96 2.47 12.50
N LEU A 353 -6.07 1.94 11.65
CA LEU A 353 -6.07 2.17 10.19
C LEU A 353 -7.44 1.81 9.60
N VAL A 354 -7.96 0.63 9.94
CA VAL A 354 -9.24 0.16 9.43
C VAL A 354 -10.38 1.07 9.86
N ILE A 355 -10.45 1.47 11.13
CA ILE A 355 -11.53 2.34 11.59
C ILE A 355 -11.49 3.66 10.79
N GLY A 356 -10.30 4.18 10.49
CA GLY A 356 -10.12 5.33 9.61
C GLY A 356 -10.68 5.16 8.19
N LYS A 357 -10.74 3.93 7.66
CA LYS A 357 -11.35 3.66 6.34
C LYS A 357 -12.88 3.81 6.35
N TYR A 358 -13.52 3.77 7.52
CA TYR A 358 -14.98 3.77 7.67
C TYR A 358 -15.56 5.04 8.27
N VAL A 359 -14.80 5.71 9.14
CA VAL A 359 -15.22 6.92 9.82
C VAL A 359 -14.62 8.11 9.06
N PRO A 360 -15.42 8.91 8.33
CA PRO A 360 -14.92 10.02 7.51
C PRO A 360 -14.04 10.99 8.28
N GLU A 361 -14.37 11.26 9.54
CA GLU A 361 -13.64 12.14 10.45
C GLU A 361 -12.24 11.59 10.79
N TRP A 362 -12.04 10.27 10.65
CA TRP A 362 -10.81 9.56 11.01
C TRP A 362 -10.00 9.14 9.77
N ARG A 363 -10.39 9.62 8.58
CA ARG A 363 -9.69 9.31 7.31
C ARG A 363 -8.22 9.72 7.35
N PHE A 364 -7.83 10.70 8.15
CA PHE A 364 -6.43 11.06 8.34
C PHE A 364 -5.55 9.87 8.79
N LEU A 365 -6.10 8.91 9.55
CA LEU A 365 -5.38 7.70 9.96
C LEU A 365 -5.05 6.81 8.76
N THR A 366 -5.91 6.78 7.74
CA THR A 366 -5.65 6.02 6.51
C THR A 366 -4.55 6.63 5.67
N VAL A 367 -4.42 7.95 5.71
CA VAL A 367 -3.36 8.68 5.01
C VAL A 367 -2.04 8.59 5.77
N LEU A 368 -2.08 8.71 7.10
CA LEU A 368 -0.87 8.70 7.94
C LEU A 368 -0.30 7.30 8.13
N LEU A 369 -1.16 6.30 8.28
CA LEU A 369 -0.75 4.91 8.52
C LEU A 369 -0.71 4.08 7.24
N GLY A 370 -1.33 4.56 6.15
CA GLY A 370 -1.50 3.90 4.86
C GLY A 370 -0.20 3.57 4.12
N ASP A 371 -0.17 2.46 3.38
CA ASP A 371 0.80 2.22 2.29
C ASP A 371 0.26 2.61 0.89
N GLU A 372 -1.03 2.99 0.82
CA GLU A 372 -1.64 3.43 -0.44
C GLU A 372 -0.92 4.69 -0.92
N PRO A 373 -0.54 4.79 -2.21
CA PRO A 373 0.14 5.97 -2.73
C PRO A 373 -0.73 7.20 -2.42
N VAL A 374 -0.11 8.19 -1.77
CA VAL A 374 -0.78 9.37 -1.20
C VAL A 374 -1.57 10.15 -2.26
N LEU A 375 -1.22 9.97 -3.53
CA LEU A 375 -1.84 10.57 -4.71
C LEU A 375 -2.30 9.47 -5.67
N SER A 376 -3.47 9.66 -6.28
CA SER A 376 -3.90 8.79 -7.38
C SER A 376 -2.93 8.89 -8.56
N PRO A 377 -2.72 7.83 -9.37
CA PRO A 377 -1.74 7.84 -10.46
C PRO A 377 -1.87 9.04 -11.40
N ARG A 378 -3.10 9.46 -11.75
CA ARG A 378 -3.37 10.66 -12.56
C ARG A 378 -2.83 11.96 -11.94
N VAL A 379 -2.95 12.11 -10.62
CA VAL A 379 -2.49 13.31 -9.90
C VAL A 379 -0.98 13.26 -9.72
N ALA A 380 -0.43 12.10 -9.36
CA ALA A 380 1.00 11.90 -9.22
C ALA A 380 1.72 12.18 -10.55
N PHE A 381 1.24 11.58 -11.64
CA PHE A 381 1.76 11.78 -12.99
C PHE A 381 1.75 13.26 -13.40
N TYR A 382 0.62 13.95 -13.24
CA TYR A 382 0.55 15.40 -13.52
C TYR A 382 1.49 16.22 -12.65
N GLN A 383 1.57 15.95 -11.33
CA GLN A 383 2.44 16.70 -10.43
C GLN A 383 3.92 16.52 -10.78
N ARG A 384 4.33 15.33 -11.21
CA ARG A 384 5.70 15.06 -11.65
C ARG A 384 6.04 15.78 -12.94
N LEU A 385 5.14 15.75 -13.92
CA LEU A 385 5.28 16.55 -15.15
C LEU A 385 5.35 18.06 -14.84
N ALA A 386 4.48 18.56 -13.96
CA ALA A 386 4.50 19.96 -13.54
C ALA A 386 5.78 20.34 -12.77
N ALA A 387 6.35 19.39 -12.02
CA ALA A 387 7.62 19.54 -11.31
C ALA A 387 8.86 19.34 -12.21
N ARG A 388 8.67 19.03 -13.50
CA ARG A 388 9.74 18.71 -14.47
C ARG A 388 10.54 17.45 -14.10
N ASP A 389 9.89 16.52 -13.43
CA ASP A 389 10.44 15.24 -12.98
C ASP A 389 9.99 14.14 -13.94
N HIS A 390 10.66 14.07 -15.09
CA HIS A 390 10.26 13.22 -16.21
C HIS A 390 10.44 11.74 -15.92
N ASP A 391 11.55 11.39 -15.28
CA ASP A 391 11.87 10.00 -14.95
C ASP A 391 10.78 9.41 -14.05
N GLU A 392 10.38 10.12 -12.99
CA GLU A 392 9.32 9.63 -12.09
C GLU A 392 7.92 9.65 -12.75
N ALA A 393 7.67 10.59 -13.67
CA ALA A 393 6.42 10.59 -14.45
C ALA A 393 6.34 9.36 -15.38
N ALA A 394 7.41 9.04 -16.09
CA ALA A 394 7.50 7.86 -16.96
C ALA A 394 7.34 6.56 -16.14
N GLU A 395 8.04 6.44 -15.01
CA GLU A 395 7.89 5.28 -14.10
C GLU A 395 6.43 5.08 -13.64
N ILE A 396 5.70 6.16 -13.33
CA ILE A 396 4.29 6.08 -12.95
C ILE A 396 3.44 5.53 -14.09
N ALA A 397 3.66 6.01 -15.33
CA ALA A 397 2.94 5.53 -16.50
C ALA A 397 3.23 4.05 -16.75
N GLU A 398 4.51 3.67 -16.83
CA GLU A 398 4.96 2.29 -17.03
C GLU A 398 4.40 1.34 -15.98
N ALA A 399 4.40 1.75 -14.70
CA ALA A 399 3.87 0.95 -13.61
C ALA A 399 2.36 0.68 -13.73
N GLU A 400 1.57 1.61 -14.30
CA GLU A 400 0.15 1.37 -14.56
C GLU A 400 -0.08 0.54 -15.82
N LEU A 401 0.75 0.69 -16.85
CA LEU A 401 0.71 -0.13 -18.08
C LEU A 401 1.07 -1.60 -17.83
N ALA A 402 1.95 -1.86 -16.86
CA ALA A 402 2.22 -3.22 -16.40
C ALA A 402 0.99 -3.90 -15.77
N LYS A 403 -0.02 -3.13 -15.34
CA LYS A 403 -1.21 -3.62 -14.63
C LYS A 403 -2.47 -3.61 -15.50
N ARG A 404 -2.56 -2.74 -16.51
CA ARG A 404 -3.78 -2.43 -17.27
C ARG A 404 -3.46 -2.22 -18.75
N PRO A 405 -4.42 -2.44 -19.67
CA PRO A 405 -4.22 -2.14 -21.08
C PRO A 405 -3.97 -0.64 -21.31
N ALA A 406 -3.18 -0.30 -22.33
CA ALA A 406 -2.79 1.07 -22.65
C ALA A 406 -3.97 2.04 -22.78
N GLU A 407 -5.07 1.60 -23.38
CA GLU A 407 -6.31 2.38 -23.49
C GLU A 407 -6.82 2.88 -22.14
N GLN A 408 -6.87 1.99 -21.13
CA GLN A 408 -7.32 2.35 -19.80
C GLN A 408 -6.34 3.29 -19.12
N VAL A 409 -5.03 3.12 -19.34
CA VAL A 409 -4.02 4.03 -18.76
C VAL A 409 -4.11 5.40 -19.41
N PHE A 410 -4.34 5.47 -20.72
CA PHE A 410 -4.48 6.74 -21.43
C PHE A 410 -5.72 7.49 -20.95
N ASP A 411 -6.87 6.82 -20.81
CA ASP A 411 -8.10 7.42 -20.30
C ASP A 411 -8.05 7.77 -18.79
N ASP A 412 -7.40 6.95 -17.96
CA ASP A 412 -7.37 7.15 -16.51
C ASP A 412 -6.24 8.08 -16.03
N VAL A 413 -5.13 8.19 -16.77
CA VAL A 413 -3.89 8.85 -16.32
C VAL A 413 -3.47 10.00 -17.25
N LEU A 414 -3.18 9.71 -18.52
CA LEU A 414 -2.57 10.68 -19.45
C LEU A 414 -3.56 11.78 -19.87
N VAL A 415 -4.76 11.41 -20.33
CA VAL A 415 -5.80 12.36 -20.74
C VAL A 415 -6.23 13.26 -19.57
N PRO A 416 -6.47 12.73 -18.35
CA PRO A 416 -6.76 13.58 -17.19
C PRO A 416 -5.62 14.53 -16.81
N ALA A 417 -4.35 14.17 -17.05
CA ALA A 417 -3.22 15.06 -16.81
C ALA A 417 -3.18 16.23 -17.79
N LEU A 418 -3.45 15.99 -19.09
CA LEU A 418 -3.62 17.05 -20.09
C LEU A 418 -4.80 17.98 -19.74
N ALA A 419 -5.94 17.41 -19.32
CA ALA A 419 -7.09 18.17 -18.88
C ALA A 419 -6.81 18.99 -17.60
N ALA A 420 -6.01 18.47 -16.67
CA ALA A 420 -5.55 19.20 -15.49
C ALA A 420 -4.65 20.38 -15.87
N ALA A 421 -3.67 20.18 -16.75
CA ALA A 421 -2.79 21.24 -17.26
C ALA A 421 -3.60 22.38 -17.91
N ARG A 422 -4.58 22.02 -18.77
CA ARG A 422 -5.48 23.00 -19.40
C ARG A 422 -6.35 23.75 -18.41
N ARG A 423 -6.80 23.11 -17.32
CA ARG A 423 -7.52 23.81 -16.24
C ARG A 423 -6.65 24.83 -15.53
N GLU A 424 -5.41 24.48 -15.21
CA GLU A 424 -4.49 25.42 -14.57
C GLU A 424 -4.13 26.59 -15.50
N LEU A 425 -4.00 26.36 -16.81
CA LEU A 425 -3.86 27.43 -17.82
C LEU A 425 -5.10 28.33 -17.85
N ALA A 426 -6.31 27.76 -17.90
CA ALA A 426 -7.56 28.53 -17.89
C ALA A 426 -7.74 29.36 -16.61
N ASN A 427 -7.17 28.90 -15.49
CA ASN A 427 -7.15 29.59 -14.20
C ASN A 427 -6.00 30.60 -14.06
N GLY A 428 -5.15 30.76 -15.08
CA GLY A 428 -4.02 31.69 -15.08
C GLY A 428 -2.86 31.29 -14.15
N ARG A 429 -2.76 30.00 -13.79
CA ARG A 429 -1.71 29.45 -12.91
C ARG A 429 -0.58 28.75 -13.67
N LEU A 430 -0.78 28.51 -14.95
CA LEU A 430 0.14 27.85 -15.86
C LEU A 430 0.21 28.70 -17.15
N SER A 431 1.37 28.76 -17.80
CA SER A 431 1.61 29.47 -19.07
C SER A 431 1.40 28.56 -20.28
N GLU A 432 1.22 29.13 -21.48
CA GLU A 432 1.08 28.33 -22.71
C GLU A 432 2.33 27.50 -23.03
N ASP A 433 3.53 28.01 -22.69
CA ASP A 433 4.79 27.28 -22.84
C ASP A 433 4.86 26.06 -21.92
N GLU A 434 4.39 26.19 -20.68
CA GLU A 434 4.30 25.07 -19.74
C GLU A 434 3.26 24.04 -20.18
N LEU A 435 2.13 24.47 -20.78
CA LEU A 435 1.16 23.52 -21.34
C LEU A 435 1.77 22.74 -22.49
N ARG A 436 2.48 23.42 -23.39
CA ARG A 436 3.18 22.79 -24.51
C ARG A 436 4.19 21.75 -24.01
N TYR A 437 5.00 22.13 -23.04
CA TYR A 437 5.96 21.21 -22.43
C TYR A 437 5.31 19.96 -21.82
N ILE A 438 4.21 20.11 -21.07
CA ILE A 438 3.48 18.97 -20.52
C ILE A 438 2.91 18.10 -21.64
N ALA A 439 2.35 18.72 -22.69
CA ALA A 439 1.76 17.99 -23.81
C ALA A 439 2.80 17.20 -24.63
N ASP A 440 3.97 17.79 -24.88
CA ASP A 440 5.09 17.13 -25.56
C ASP A 440 5.56 15.90 -24.79
N TRP A 441 5.70 16.01 -23.46
CA TRP A 441 6.09 14.88 -22.62
C TRP A 441 5.03 13.79 -22.50
N VAL A 442 3.75 14.14 -22.46
CA VAL A 442 2.68 13.13 -22.48
C VAL A 442 2.72 12.34 -23.80
N GLN A 443 3.03 13.00 -24.91
CA GLN A 443 3.20 12.36 -26.20
C GLN A 443 4.44 11.44 -26.20
N GLU A 444 5.59 11.91 -25.73
CA GLU A 444 6.83 11.13 -25.63
C GLU A 444 6.65 9.87 -24.78
N VAL A 445 6.05 10.00 -23.59
CA VAL A 445 5.75 8.86 -22.71
C VAL A 445 4.82 7.86 -23.40
N ALA A 446 3.82 8.32 -24.17
CA ALA A 446 2.93 7.41 -24.90
C ALA A 446 3.65 6.67 -26.03
N GLU A 447 4.57 7.33 -26.73
CA GLU A 447 5.40 6.75 -27.79
C GLU A 447 6.32 5.66 -27.21
N GLU A 448 7.09 5.96 -26.17
CA GLU A 448 7.98 4.99 -25.49
C GLU A 448 7.21 3.76 -24.98
N VAL A 449 6.03 4.00 -24.41
CA VAL A 449 5.18 2.95 -23.86
C VAL A 449 4.64 2.00 -24.93
N GLY A 450 4.23 2.51 -26.09
CA GLY A 450 3.59 1.65 -27.10
C GLY A 450 4.56 0.97 -28.06
N GLU A 451 5.88 1.18 -27.92
CA GLU A 451 6.84 0.19 -28.42
C GLU A 451 6.65 -1.18 -27.71
N VAL A 452 6.04 -1.18 -26.52
CA VAL A 452 5.67 -2.40 -25.78
C VAL A 452 4.31 -2.96 -26.26
N LYS A 453 4.37 -3.63 -27.43
CA LYS A 453 3.47 -4.67 -28.01
C LYS A 453 2.27 -4.27 -28.89
N PRO A 454 2.02 -5.09 -29.94
CA PRO A 454 1.18 -6.30 -29.77
C PRO A 454 1.80 -7.60 -30.32
N SER A 455 2.45 -8.40 -29.46
CA SER A 455 2.84 -9.79 -29.78
C SER A 455 1.88 -10.86 -29.22
N ASP A 456 0.85 -10.51 -28.45
CA ASP A 456 0.00 -11.53 -27.78
C ASP A 456 -1.43 -11.62 -28.35
N ALA A 457 -1.76 -10.89 -29.42
CA ALA A 457 -3.03 -11.00 -30.15
C ALA A 457 -2.93 -11.88 -31.41
N ALA A 458 -1.94 -12.76 -31.51
CA ALA A 458 -1.85 -13.76 -32.60
C ALA A 458 -2.82 -14.95 -32.43
N GLY A 459 -3.66 -14.94 -31.38
CA GLY A 459 -4.53 -16.05 -31.00
C GLY A 459 -6.03 -15.80 -31.17
N ALA A 460 -6.48 -14.91 -32.06
CA ALA A 460 -7.88 -14.83 -32.51
C ALA A 460 -7.95 -13.94 -33.77
N ARG A 461 -7.27 -14.33 -34.85
CA ARG A 461 -7.48 -13.69 -36.15
C ARG A 461 -8.79 -14.24 -36.72
N ASP A 462 -9.89 -13.53 -36.51
CA ASP A 462 -11.08 -13.74 -37.33
C ASP A 462 -10.71 -13.44 -38.78
N ALA A 463 -10.88 -14.44 -39.65
CA ALA A 463 -10.47 -14.45 -41.05
C ALA A 463 -11.31 -13.52 -41.95
N SER A 464 -11.88 -12.43 -41.42
CA SER A 464 -12.84 -11.55 -42.11
C SER A 464 -12.30 -10.15 -42.45
N THR A 465 -11.03 -9.85 -42.18
CA THR A 465 -10.47 -8.48 -42.26
C THR A 465 -9.45 -8.31 -43.40
N THR A 466 -9.77 -8.76 -44.61
CA THR A 466 -8.92 -8.61 -45.80
C THR A 466 -9.37 -7.44 -46.69
N GLY A 467 -9.06 -6.20 -46.29
CA GLY A 467 -9.27 -4.99 -47.09
C GLY A 467 -8.16 -3.96 -46.84
N PRO A 468 -7.93 -3.00 -47.76
CA PRO A 468 -6.92 -1.95 -47.57
C PRO A 468 -7.26 -1.08 -46.34
N PRO A 469 -6.25 -0.50 -45.67
CA PRO A 469 -6.47 0.34 -44.50
C PRO A 469 -7.32 1.56 -44.85
N ILE A 470 -8.18 1.97 -43.92
CA ILE A 470 -9.07 3.11 -44.10
C ILE A 470 -8.28 4.38 -43.76
N ARG A 471 -8.21 5.31 -44.71
CA ARG A 471 -7.55 6.60 -44.50
C ARG A 471 -8.39 7.51 -43.63
N ALA A 472 -7.85 7.92 -42.49
CA ALA A 472 -8.47 8.86 -41.57
C ALA A 472 -7.54 10.05 -41.31
N LEU A 473 -8.12 11.25 -41.24
CA LEU A 473 -7.40 12.46 -40.85
C LEU A 473 -7.81 12.86 -39.43
N LEU A 474 -6.87 12.80 -38.50
CA LEU A 474 -7.04 13.19 -37.11
C LEU A 474 -6.62 14.66 -36.93
N ILE A 475 -7.54 15.48 -36.42
CA ILE A 475 -7.38 16.94 -36.35
C ILE A 475 -7.52 17.40 -34.90
N PRO A 476 -6.49 18.05 -34.32
CA PRO A 476 -6.63 18.70 -33.02
C PRO A 476 -7.54 19.93 -33.13
N ALA A 477 -8.43 20.11 -32.15
CA ALA A 477 -9.41 21.17 -32.22
C ALA A 477 -8.84 22.56 -31.92
N LYS A 478 -7.78 22.71 -31.13
CA LYS A 478 -7.33 24.06 -30.74
C LYS A 478 -5.86 24.18 -30.38
N ASP A 479 -5.37 23.37 -29.45
CA ASP A 479 -4.08 23.59 -28.79
C ASP A 479 -3.22 22.33 -28.73
N ARG A 480 -1.97 22.48 -28.24
CA ARG A 480 -1.00 21.38 -28.16
C ARG A 480 -1.49 20.21 -27.31
N ALA A 481 -2.36 20.45 -26.33
CA ALA A 481 -2.96 19.37 -25.55
C ALA A 481 -4.01 18.58 -26.35
N ASP A 482 -4.78 19.23 -27.24
CA ASP A 482 -5.62 18.52 -28.22
C ASP A 482 -4.76 17.71 -29.21
N GLU A 483 -3.59 18.22 -29.58
CA GLU A 483 -2.64 17.50 -30.46
C GLU A 483 -2.03 16.28 -29.79
N ALA A 484 -1.56 16.40 -28.54
CA ALA A 484 -1.10 15.26 -27.77
C ALA A 484 -2.21 14.18 -27.67
N ALA A 485 -3.46 14.57 -27.43
CA ALA A 485 -4.58 13.64 -27.44
C ALA A 485 -4.82 12.96 -28.80
N VAL A 486 -4.61 13.68 -29.92
CA VAL A 486 -4.64 13.11 -31.27
C VAL A 486 -3.57 12.03 -31.43
N HIS A 487 -2.36 12.28 -30.94
CA HIS A 487 -1.28 11.29 -30.97
C HIS A 487 -1.60 10.06 -30.11
N LEU A 488 -2.20 10.24 -28.92
CA LEU A 488 -2.68 9.12 -28.09
C LEU A 488 -3.69 8.24 -28.83
N LEU A 489 -4.64 8.84 -29.58
CA LEU A 489 -5.59 8.08 -30.39
C LEU A 489 -4.88 7.35 -31.54
N ALA A 490 -4.03 8.06 -32.28
CA ALA A 490 -3.31 7.51 -33.42
C ALA A 490 -2.52 6.24 -33.04
N HIS A 491 -1.91 6.26 -31.86
CA HIS A 491 -1.12 5.15 -31.33
C HIS A 491 -1.92 3.89 -31.00
N LEU A 492 -3.22 4.04 -30.73
CA LEU A 492 -4.11 2.93 -30.38
C LEU A 492 -4.90 2.38 -31.57
N LEU A 493 -4.79 3.01 -32.74
CA LEU A 493 -5.40 2.50 -33.97
C LEU A 493 -4.48 1.44 -34.58
N ASP A 494 -5.06 0.29 -34.94
CA ASP A 494 -4.31 -0.77 -35.60
C ASP A 494 -3.87 -0.30 -37.00
N PRO A 495 -2.55 -0.25 -37.29
CA PRO A 495 -2.04 0.18 -38.60
C PRO A 495 -2.45 -0.74 -39.75
N ALA A 496 -2.89 -1.98 -39.46
CA ALA A 496 -3.46 -2.87 -40.47
C ALA A 496 -4.91 -2.48 -40.85
N GLU A 497 -5.62 -1.74 -39.98
CA GLU A 497 -7.01 -1.33 -40.21
C GLU A 497 -7.12 0.14 -40.61
N TRP A 498 -6.26 1.01 -40.08
CA TRP A 498 -6.34 2.46 -40.22
C TRP A 498 -5.01 3.04 -40.69
N GLU A 499 -5.08 3.86 -41.74
CA GLU A 499 -3.99 4.76 -42.12
C GLU A 499 -4.33 6.15 -41.57
N ALA A 500 -3.91 6.39 -40.32
CA ALA A 500 -4.21 7.62 -39.59
C ALA A 500 -3.14 8.68 -39.84
N ALA A 501 -3.52 9.76 -40.52
CA ALA A 501 -2.69 10.95 -40.65
C ALA A 501 -3.06 11.98 -39.58
N THR A 502 -2.06 12.57 -38.92
CA THR A 502 -2.27 13.65 -37.94
C THR A 502 -1.91 15.01 -38.54
N VAL A 503 -2.41 16.08 -37.92
CA VAL A 503 -2.13 17.45 -38.32
C VAL A 503 -1.73 18.30 -37.10
N PRO A 504 -0.73 19.19 -37.21
CA PRO A 504 -0.33 20.05 -36.09
C PRO A 504 -1.44 21.00 -35.64
N ALA A 505 -1.51 21.33 -34.34
CA ALA A 505 -2.50 22.26 -33.79
C ALA A 505 -2.38 23.68 -34.34
N GLU A 506 -1.18 24.07 -34.80
CA GLU A 506 -0.91 25.38 -35.37
C GLU A 506 -1.39 25.54 -36.83
N SER A 507 -1.86 24.45 -37.45
CA SER A 507 -2.27 24.44 -38.86
C SER A 507 -3.47 25.34 -39.12
N LEU A 508 -3.42 26.10 -40.21
CA LEU A 508 -4.52 26.98 -40.58
C LEU A 508 -5.73 26.17 -41.05
N THR A 509 -6.95 26.64 -40.76
CA THR A 509 -8.17 25.95 -41.21
C THR A 509 -8.23 25.78 -42.74
N SER A 510 -7.64 26.70 -43.51
CA SER A 510 -7.53 26.55 -44.97
C SER A 510 -6.62 25.37 -45.35
N GLU A 511 -5.47 25.24 -44.70
CA GLU A 511 -4.53 24.13 -44.95
C GLU A 511 -5.16 22.78 -44.60
N LEU A 512 -5.92 22.71 -43.50
CA LEU A 512 -6.68 21.52 -43.12
C LEU A 512 -7.67 21.11 -44.22
N LEU A 513 -8.42 22.07 -44.77
CA LEU A 513 -9.40 21.81 -45.83
C LEU A 513 -8.74 21.40 -47.15
N ASP A 514 -7.61 22.01 -47.49
CA ASP A 514 -6.83 21.66 -48.68
C ASP A 514 -6.22 20.25 -48.55
N ARG A 515 -5.78 19.88 -47.34
CA ARG A 515 -5.29 18.53 -47.04
C ARG A 515 -6.40 17.49 -47.16
N ILE A 516 -7.60 17.75 -46.64
CA ILE A 516 -8.76 16.87 -46.85
C ILE A 516 -9.08 16.71 -48.35
N ALA A 517 -9.00 17.81 -49.12
CA ALA A 517 -9.24 17.76 -50.57
C ALA A 517 -8.18 16.95 -51.32
N THR A 518 -6.92 17.02 -50.87
CA THR A 518 -5.77 16.38 -51.51
C THR A 518 -5.67 14.89 -51.15
N ASP A 519 -5.76 14.58 -49.86
CA ASP A 519 -5.55 13.22 -49.35
C ASP A 519 -6.81 12.35 -49.54
N GLY A 520 -7.99 12.97 -49.57
CA GLY A 520 -9.28 12.29 -49.74
C GLY A 520 -9.55 11.22 -48.66
N PRO A 521 -9.47 11.55 -47.35
CA PRO A 521 -9.72 10.59 -46.29
C PRO A 521 -11.20 10.16 -46.25
N ALA A 522 -11.44 8.92 -45.83
CA ALA A 522 -12.79 8.38 -45.67
C ALA A 522 -13.49 8.94 -44.42
N ALA A 523 -12.70 9.26 -43.39
CA ALA A 523 -13.19 9.84 -42.14
C ALA A 523 -12.29 10.99 -41.67
N VAL A 524 -12.91 11.99 -41.06
CA VAL A 524 -12.24 13.06 -40.31
C VAL A 524 -12.62 12.93 -38.85
N VAL A 525 -11.61 12.93 -37.97
CA VAL A 525 -11.80 12.84 -36.53
C VAL A 525 -11.28 14.12 -35.90
N ILE A 526 -12.16 14.89 -35.25
CA ILE A 526 -11.79 16.14 -34.58
C ILE A 526 -11.72 15.89 -33.07
N LEU A 527 -10.57 16.12 -32.47
CA LEU A 527 -10.30 15.81 -31.06
C LEU A 527 -10.22 17.08 -30.21
N SER A 528 -10.94 17.12 -29.08
CA SER A 528 -10.95 18.26 -28.17
C SER A 528 -11.05 17.88 -26.70
N LEU A 529 -10.10 18.35 -25.89
CA LEU A 529 -10.13 18.21 -24.43
C LEU A 529 -10.82 19.42 -23.76
N PRO A 530 -11.59 19.21 -22.68
CA PRO A 530 -12.06 20.28 -21.80
C PRO A 530 -10.99 20.69 -20.77
N PRO A 531 -11.05 21.91 -20.20
CA PRO A 531 -12.03 22.97 -20.46
C PRO A 531 -11.79 23.71 -21.78
N GLY A 532 -12.87 24.23 -22.38
CA GLY A 532 -12.80 25.01 -23.63
C GLY A 532 -12.98 24.17 -24.91
N GLY A 533 -12.44 24.65 -26.03
CA GLY A 533 -12.43 23.97 -27.34
C GLY A 533 -13.76 23.96 -28.11
N LEU A 534 -14.91 23.94 -27.43
CA LEU A 534 -16.23 23.68 -28.04
C LEU A 534 -16.57 24.59 -29.22
N THR A 535 -16.31 25.90 -29.11
CA THR A 535 -16.58 26.86 -30.19
C THR A 535 -15.73 26.56 -31.42
N HIS A 536 -14.45 26.24 -31.23
CA HIS A 536 -13.53 25.95 -32.32
C HIS A 536 -13.85 24.59 -32.96
N THR A 537 -14.15 23.57 -32.16
CA THR A 537 -14.62 22.26 -32.64
C THR A 537 -15.86 22.40 -33.52
N ARG A 538 -16.87 23.19 -33.08
CA ARG A 538 -18.08 23.43 -33.87
C ARG A 538 -17.79 24.21 -35.15
N TYR A 539 -16.85 25.15 -35.11
CA TYR A 539 -16.42 25.89 -36.30
C TYR A 539 -15.75 24.96 -37.33
N LEU A 540 -14.77 24.15 -36.92
CA LEU A 540 -14.10 23.18 -37.79
C LEU A 540 -15.10 22.18 -38.38
N CYS A 541 -15.97 21.60 -37.55
CA CYS A 541 -16.99 20.65 -37.98
C CYS A 541 -17.92 21.25 -39.07
N LYS A 542 -18.41 22.48 -38.86
CA LYS A 542 -19.23 23.18 -39.87
C LYS A 542 -18.48 23.42 -41.17
N ARG A 543 -17.20 23.81 -41.09
CA ARG A 543 -16.37 24.09 -42.28
C ARG A 543 -16.11 22.83 -43.09
N VAL A 544 -15.78 21.73 -42.43
CA VAL A 544 -15.58 20.42 -43.07
C VAL A 544 -16.89 19.94 -43.70
N ARG A 545 -18.01 19.92 -42.95
CA ARG A 545 -19.31 19.48 -43.49
C ARG A 545 -19.80 20.33 -44.66
N HIS A 546 -19.59 21.65 -44.60
CA HIS A 546 -19.98 22.55 -45.69
C HIS A 546 -19.17 22.30 -46.97
N ARG A 547 -17.87 22.01 -46.86
CA ARG A 547 -17.00 21.77 -48.02
C ARG A 547 -17.08 20.34 -48.54
N PHE A 548 -17.32 19.38 -47.65
CA PHE A 548 -17.36 17.94 -47.92
C PHE A 548 -18.64 17.33 -47.30
N PRO A 549 -19.81 17.43 -47.97
CA PRO A 549 -21.08 16.98 -47.41
C PRO A 549 -21.15 15.48 -47.09
N GLU A 550 -20.39 14.66 -47.81
CA GLU A 550 -20.44 13.19 -47.75
C GLU A 550 -19.38 12.57 -46.81
N ILE A 551 -18.44 13.36 -46.29
CA ILE A 551 -17.36 12.81 -45.45
C ILE A 551 -17.89 12.42 -44.08
N LYS A 552 -17.42 11.31 -43.50
CA LYS A 552 -17.75 10.95 -42.12
C LYS A 552 -16.95 11.79 -41.15
N ILE A 553 -17.62 12.41 -40.18
CA ILE A 553 -17.04 13.31 -39.19
C ILE A 553 -17.33 12.76 -37.79
N ALA A 554 -16.30 12.27 -37.11
CA ALA A 554 -16.36 11.96 -35.69
C ALA A 554 -15.78 13.12 -34.88
N VAL A 555 -16.40 13.47 -33.76
CA VAL A 555 -15.85 14.45 -32.83
C VAL A 555 -15.65 13.80 -31.47
N CYS A 556 -14.40 13.74 -31.03
CA CYS A 556 -14.06 13.12 -29.76
C CYS A 556 -13.81 14.22 -28.74
N ARG A 557 -14.69 14.30 -27.74
CA ARG A 557 -14.60 15.28 -26.67
C ARG A 557 -14.31 14.56 -25.35
N TRP A 558 -13.08 14.11 -25.18
CA TRP A 558 -12.70 13.28 -24.04
C TRP A 558 -12.79 14.07 -22.75
N THR A 559 -13.77 13.71 -21.93
CA THR A 559 -14.11 14.47 -20.72
C THR A 559 -13.99 13.53 -19.52
N PRO A 560 -13.22 13.89 -18.49
CA PRO A 560 -13.25 13.14 -17.24
C PRO A 560 -14.70 13.09 -16.69
N PRO A 561 -15.14 11.99 -16.06
CA PRO A 561 -16.53 11.83 -15.58
C PRO A 561 -17.01 12.97 -14.66
N GLU A 562 -16.07 13.61 -13.96
CA GLU A 562 -16.31 14.72 -13.03
C GLU A 562 -16.68 16.04 -13.75
N ASP A 563 -16.30 16.19 -15.03
CA ASP A 563 -16.41 17.41 -15.81
C ASP A 563 -17.46 17.32 -16.96
N GLU A 564 -18.23 16.22 -17.03
CA GLU A 564 -19.25 16.01 -18.06
C GLU A 564 -20.37 17.07 -17.95
N THR A 565 -20.44 17.93 -18.97
CA THR A 565 -21.52 18.92 -19.13
C THR A 565 -22.47 18.46 -20.24
N GLY A 566 -23.67 18.02 -19.84
CA GLY A 566 -24.68 17.34 -20.66
C GLY A 566 -25.34 18.14 -21.79
N GLY A 567 -24.66 19.11 -22.41
CA GLY A 567 -25.15 19.88 -23.56
C GLY A 567 -24.14 20.06 -24.71
N SER A 568 -22.90 19.56 -24.55
CA SER A 568 -21.86 19.75 -25.56
C SER A 568 -22.06 18.86 -26.80
N ALA A 569 -22.56 17.63 -26.64
CA ALA A 569 -22.70 16.66 -27.73
C ALA A 569 -23.75 17.09 -28.77
N ASP A 570 -24.93 17.56 -28.34
CA ASP A 570 -25.99 17.99 -29.24
C ASP A 570 -25.59 19.22 -30.07
N ALA A 571 -24.86 20.15 -29.46
CA ALA A 571 -24.36 21.34 -30.14
C ALA A 571 -23.32 21.01 -31.23
N ILE A 572 -22.59 19.89 -31.07
CA ILE A 572 -21.61 19.36 -32.02
C ILE A 572 -22.30 18.56 -33.13
N ARG A 573 -23.30 17.71 -32.81
CA ARG A 573 -24.11 17.02 -33.82
C ARG A 573 -24.84 18.02 -34.72
N ALA A 574 -25.41 19.07 -34.14
CA ALA A 574 -26.02 20.17 -34.89
C ALA A 574 -25.03 20.96 -35.76
N ALA A 575 -23.72 20.84 -35.51
CA ALA A 575 -22.67 21.43 -36.33
C ALA A 575 -22.28 20.56 -37.54
N GLY A 576 -22.80 19.34 -37.64
CA GLY A 576 -22.57 18.42 -38.76
C GLY A 576 -21.74 17.18 -38.42
N ALA A 577 -21.49 16.89 -37.14
CA ALA A 577 -20.81 15.66 -36.74
C ALA A 577 -21.75 14.45 -36.85
N ASP A 578 -21.25 13.36 -37.40
CA ASP A 578 -21.99 12.08 -37.47
C ASP A 578 -22.03 11.42 -36.09
N GLU A 579 -20.94 11.52 -35.31
CA GLU A 579 -20.86 10.95 -33.96
C GLU A 579 -20.08 11.85 -32.99
N VAL A 580 -20.41 11.74 -31.70
CA VAL A 580 -19.68 12.39 -30.61
C VAL A 580 -19.37 11.40 -29.50
N THR A 581 -18.09 11.23 -29.17
CA THR A 581 -17.61 10.32 -28.12
C THR A 581 -16.99 11.10 -26.94
N SER A 582 -17.02 10.51 -25.73
CA SER A 582 -16.58 11.16 -24.49
C SER A 582 -15.36 10.53 -23.82
N SER A 583 -14.83 9.42 -24.34
CA SER A 583 -13.58 8.79 -23.88
C SER A 583 -12.81 8.20 -25.05
N LEU A 584 -11.52 7.90 -24.84
CA LEU A 584 -10.69 7.23 -25.81
C LEU A 584 -11.21 5.83 -26.10
N GLU A 585 -11.58 5.06 -25.07
CA GLU A 585 -12.15 3.70 -25.21
C GLU A 585 -13.41 3.71 -26.09
N SER A 586 -14.34 4.64 -25.82
CA SER A 586 -15.56 4.83 -26.60
C SER A 586 -15.25 5.20 -28.05
N THR A 587 -14.23 6.05 -28.26
CA THR A 587 -13.78 6.46 -29.59
C THR A 587 -13.24 5.30 -30.40
N ARG A 588 -12.36 4.48 -29.82
CA ARG A 588 -11.77 3.32 -30.51
C ARG A 588 -12.84 2.29 -30.87
N THR A 589 -13.72 1.98 -29.91
CA THR A 589 -14.85 1.05 -30.12
C THR A 589 -15.72 1.51 -31.29
N PHE A 590 -15.99 2.81 -31.34
CA PHE A 590 -16.79 3.40 -32.41
C PHE A 590 -16.09 3.37 -33.77
N LEU A 591 -14.79 3.69 -33.82
CA LEU A 591 -14.01 3.61 -35.06
C LEU A 591 -13.98 2.17 -35.59
N HIS A 592 -13.76 1.16 -34.75
CA HIS A 592 -13.87 -0.24 -35.17
C HIS A 592 -15.24 -0.58 -35.76
N ALA A 593 -16.34 -0.08 -35.18
CA ALA A 593 -17.68 -0.28 -35.73
C ALA A 593 -17.85 0.40 -37.12
N TRP A 594 -17.26 1.58 -37.31
CA TRP A 594 -17.27 2.28 -38.61
C TRP A 594 -16.54 1.54 -39.72
N ARG A 595 -15.57 0.70 -39.40
CA ARG A 595 -14.90 -0.13 -40.41
C ARG A 595 -15.89 -0.97 -41.22
N ALA A 596 -16.88 -1.56 -40.56
CA ALA A 596 -17.90 -2.37 -41.23
C ALA A 596 -18.73 -1.55 -42.23
N VAL A 597 -18.96 -0.27 -41.93
CA VAL A 597 -19.67 0.67 -42.81
C VAL A 597 -18.86 0.94 -44.08
N PHE A 598 -17.58 1.27 -43.93
CA PHE A 598 -16.69 1.52 -45.08
C PHE A 598 -16.42 0.24 -45.90
N ALA A 599 -16.30 -0.92 -45.25
CA ALA A 599 -16.13 -2.20 -45.93
C ALA A 599 -17.36 -2.57 -46.79
N ALA A 600 -18.58 -2.22 -46.35
CA ALA A 600 -19.81 -2.46 -47.12
C ALA A 600 -19.95 -1.50 -48.32
N GLU A 601 -19.48 -0.25 -48.21
CA GLU A 601 -19.52 0.73 -49.31
C GLU A 601 -18.55 0.38 -50.46
N VAL A 602 -17.40 -0.25 -50.18
CA VAL A 602 -16.43 -0.69 -51.21
C VAL A 602 -17.01 -1.82 -52.08
N VAL A 603 -17.95 -2.63 -51.57
CA VAL A 603 -18.54 -3.78 -52.30
C VAL A 603 -19.68 -3.37 -53.25
N THR A 604 -20.23 -2.16 -53.14
CA THR A 604 -21.29 -1.66 -54.02
C THR A 604 -20.73 -0.66 -55.05
N PRO A 605 -20.68 -0.98 -56.36
CA PRO A 605 -20.10 -0.06 -57.33
C PRO A 605 -21.01 1.16 -57.49
N ARG A 606 -20.43 2.37 -57.33
CA ARG A 606 -21.07 3.65 -57.69
C ARG A 606 -21.49 3.61 -59.16
N SER A 607 -22.78 3.45 -59.45
CA SER A 607 -23.30 3.47 -60.82
C SER A 607 -23.23 4.89 -61.40
N GLY A 608 -22.22 5.17 -62.22
CA GLY A 608 -22.12 6.39 -63.00
C GLY A 608 -23.04 6.36 -64.22
N SER A 609 -23.89 7.37 -64.36
CA SER A 609 -24.64 7.69 -65.58
C SER A 609 -23.67 8.15 -66.69
N PRO A 610 -23.80 7.69 -67.96
CA PRO A 610 -22.89 8.09 -69.03
C PRO A 610 -23.26 9.47 -69.59
N ARG A 611 -22.28 10.38 -69.59
CA ARG A 611 -22.34 11.69 -70.25
C ARG A 611 -22.01 11.52 -71.74
N LYS A 612 -22.90 12.04 -72.60
CA LYS A 612 -22.74 12.18 -74.07
C LYS A 612 -21.72 13.29 -74.43
N GLU A 613 -21.30 13.30 -75.70
CA GLU A 613 -20.41 14.25 -76.42
C GLU A 613 -18.91 13.88 -76.33
N ASP A 614 -18.07 13.85 -77.37
CA ASP A 614 -18.16 14.22 -78.80
C ASP A 614 -17.02 13.47 -79.52
N ALA A 615 -17.26 12.97 -80.74
CA ALA A 615 -16.21 12.41 -81.60
C ALA A 615 -16.22 13.12 -82.96
N GLY A 616 -15.50 14.23 -83.02
CA GLY A 616 -15.08 14.89 -84.27
C GLY A 616 -13.78 14.28 -84.79
N GLU A 617 -13.89 13.67 -85.97
CA GLU A 617 -13.00 13.85 -87.12
C GLU A 617 -11.48 13.67 -86.91
N ALA A 618 -10.97 12.50 -87.31
CA ALA A 618 -9.57 12.31 -87.68
C ALA A 618 -9.48 11.72 -89.10
N ILE A 619 -9.06 12.58 -90.03
CA ILE A 619 -8.68 12.29 -91.40
C ILE A 619 -7.43 11.41 -91.39
N GLY A 620 -7.48 10.28 -92.10
CA GLY A 620 -6.33 9.42 -92.36
C GLY A 620 -6.44 8.80 -93.75
N THR A 621 -5.79 9.41 -94.73
CA THR A 621 -5.51 8.84 -96.06
C THR A 621 -4.42 7.76 -95.95
N THR A 622 -4.62 6.61 -96.61
CA THR A 622 -3.85 6.13 -97.80
C THR A 622 -3.77 4.58 -97.86
N ARG A 623 -4.04 4.05 -99.08
CA ARG A 623 -3.84 2.67 -99.63
C ARG A 623 -4.89 1.62 -99.21
N ALA A 624 -5.61 0.95 -100.10
CA ALA A 624 -5.52 0.76 -101.56
C ALA A 624 -6.94 0.65 -102.15
#